data_AF-A0AA45Z4Y4-F1
#
_entry.id   AF-A0AA45Z4Y4-F1
#
_cell.length_a   1.000
_cell.length_b   1.000
_cell.length_c   1.000
_cell.angle_alpha   90.00
_cell.angle_beta   90.00
_cell.angle_gamma   90.00
#
_symmetry.space_group_name_H-M   'P 1'
#
loop_
_entity.id
_entity.type
_entity.pdbx_description
1 polymer ?
#
loop_
_entity_poly.entity_id
_entity_poly.type
_entity_poly.pdbx_seq_one_letter_code
_entity_poly.pdbx_strand_id
1 'polypeptide(L)'
;MRGRLIFPFLAELHRLDTTVMAGPGPGLHASGYDADFREPVLVDSDDDGLAEAFRREFPPVRVPCQVEPDAFESLRMTPSGNSPRTSFELVFHFRDLERLGLVDAATGDALIRPSDRLGALYDVAGTLVQAVRTPPGLYVTEARPTGFGLQRRRPRRNLLLVTFNDRPQARGLT
;
A
#
# COMPACT_ATOMS: atom_id res chain seq x y z
N MET A 1 7.18 -16.50 23.53
CA MET A 1 6.73 -16.62 22.12
C MET A 1 6.07 -15.33 21.66
N ARG A 2 6.39 -14.86 20.43
CA ARG A 2 5.58 -13.86 19.71
C ARG A 2 4.34 -14.56 19.12
N GLY A 3 3.25 -13.84 18.90
CA GLY A 3 2.04 -14.39 18.26
C GLY A 3 2.29 -14.83 16.82
N ARG A 4 1.24 -15.32 16.16
CA ARG A 4 1.24 -15.63 14.72
C ARG A 4 -0.08 -15.14 14.10
N LEU A 5 -0.07 -14.89 12.80
CA LEU A 5 -1.29 -14.66 12.02
C LEU A 5 -2.18 -15.90 12.10
N ILE A 6 -3.50 -15.71 12.15
CA ILE A 6 -4.46 -16.81 12.33
C ILE A 6 -4.85 -17.38 10.98
N PHE A 7 -5.19 -16.50 10.01
CA PHE A 7 -5.53 -16.85 8.64
C PHE A 7 -4.66 -16.05 7.65
N PRO A 8 -3.43 -16.53 7.39
CA PRO A 8 -2.49 -15.79 6.55
C PRO A 8 -2.87 -15.83 5.06
N PHE A 9 -2.66 -14.69 4.41
CA PHE A 9 -2.58 -14.47 2.97
C PHE A 9 -1.20 -13.88 2.65
N LEU A 10 -0.88 -13.73 1.37
CA LEU A 10 0.27 -12.97 0.91
C LEU A 10 -0.21 -11.72 0.19
N ALA A 11 0.11 -10.54 0.72
CA ALA A 11 -0.10 -9.27 0.05
C ALA A 11 1.11 -8.92 -0.81
N GLU A 12 0.90 -8.68 -2.09
CA GLU A 12 1.92 -8.16 -2.98
C GLU A 12 1.96 -6.63 -2.87
N LEU A 13 3.05 -6.13 -2.28
CA LEU A 13 3.28 -4.71 -2.05
C LEU A 13 4.29 -4.17 -3.04
N HIS A 14 3.94 -3.04 -3.66
CA HIS A 14 4.82 -2.25 -4.51
C HIS A 14 5.17 -0.97 -3.74
N ARG A 15 6.39 -0.90 -3.22
CA ARG A 15 6.82 0.24 -2.39
C ARG A 15 7.26 1.39 -3.27
N LEU A 16 6.88 2.62 -2.93
CA LEU A 16 7.31 3.80 -3.66
C LEU A 16 8.82 4.03 -3.48
N ASP A 17 9.56 4.14 -4.58
CA ASP A 17 10.97 4.50 -4.55
C ASP A 17 11.12 6.01 -4.70
N THR A 18 11.08 6.73 -3.57
CA THR A 18 11.20 8.19 -3.56
C THR A 18 12.55 8.69 -4.07
N THR A 19 13.60 7.89 -3.95
CA THR A 19 14.94 8.28 -4.40
C THR A 19 15.03 8.25 -5.92
N VAL A 20 14.53 7.18 -6.54
CA VAL A 20 14.49 7.08 -8.01
C VAL A 20 13.41 7.99 -8.59
N MET A 21 12.31 8.21 -7.87
CA MET A 21 11.25 9.16 -8.25
C MET A 21 11.75 10.60 -8.33
N ALA A 22 12.68 11.01 -7.44
CA ALA A 22 13.30 12.34 -7.48
C ALA A 22 14.28 12.54 -8.64
N GLY A 23 14.68 11.48 -9.35
CA GLY A 23 15.46 11.58 -10.59
C GLY A 23 14.62 12.02 -11.79
N PRO A 24 15.21 12.07 -13.01
CA PRO A 24 14.54 12.55 -14.22
C PRO A 24 13.16 11.92 -14.43
N GLY A 25 12.18 12.78 -14.65
CA GLY A 25 10.79 12.40 -14.86
C GLY A 25 10.49 12.02 -16.30
N PRO A 26 9.22 11.75 -16.61
CA PRO A 26 8.79 11.53 -17.99
C PRO A 26 8.94 12.81 -18.82
N GLY A 27 9.16 12.67 -20.13
CA GLY A 27 9.25 13.81 -21.05
C GLY A 27 10.39 14.79 -20.73
N LEU A 28 10.06 16.08 -20.66
CA LEU A 28 11.02 17.16 -20.38
C LEU A 28 11.15 17.49 -18.89
N HIS A 29 10.52 16.71 -18.00
CA HIS A 29 10.54 16.99 -16.57
C HIS A 29 11.90 16.62 -15.94
N ALA A 30 12.52 17.59 -15.29
CA ALA A 30 13.80 17.40 -14.60
C ALA A 30 13.71 16.40 -13.43
N SER A 31 12.51 16.17 -12.89
CA SER A 31 12.24 15.16 -11.86
C SER A 31 10.89 14.46 -12.10
N GLY A 32 10.65 13.32 -11.44
CA GLY A 32 9.32 12.68 -11.41
C GLY A 32 8.26 13.49 -10.65
N TYR A 33 8.64 14.59 -10.01
CA TYR A 33 7.76 15.54 -9.36
C TYR A 33 7.66 16.85 -10.15
N ASP A 34 6.49 17.46 -10.08
CA ASP A 34 6.24 18.83 -10.49
C ASP A 34 7.09 19.80 -9.64
N ALA A 35 7.69 20.80 -10.29
CA ALA A 35 8.65 21.70 -9.66
C ALA A 35 8.00 22.67 -8.65
N ASP A 36 6.73 23.03 -8.89
CA ASP A 36 6.02 24.04 -8.12
C ASP A 36 5.26 23.40 -6.96
N PHE A 37 4.51 22.32 -7.24
CA PHE A 37 3.64 21.66 -6.28
C PHE A 37 4.31 20.51 -5.53
N ARG A 38 5.44 20.00 -6.03
CA ARG A 38 6.13 18.80 -5.51
C ARG A 38 5.23 17.56 -5.47
N GLU A 39 4.25 17.52 -6.36
CA GLU A 39 3.37 16.38 -6.59
C GLU A 39 3.92 15.53 -7.74
N PRO A 40 3.61 14.22 -7.80
CA PRO A 40 4.00 13.41 -8.96
C PRO A 40 3.50 14.02 -10.27
N VAL A 41 4.36 14.08 -11.28
CA VAL A 41 3.97 14.51 -12.64
C VAL A 41 2.87 13.59 -13.15
N LEU A 42 1.85 14.15 -13.81
CA LEU A 42 0.80 13.36 -14.42
C LEU A 42 1.20 12.94 -15.84
N VAL A 43 0.96 11.67 -16.18
CA VAL A 43 1.24 11.05 -17.48
C VAL A 43 0.12 10.11 -17.84
N ASP A 44 -0.32 10.18 -19.09
CA ASP A 44 -1.19 9.15 -19.67
C ASP A 44 -0.31 7.98 -20.08
N SER A 45 -0.33 6.92 -19.27
CA SER A 45 0.61 5.79 -19.40
C SER A 45 0.12 4.71 -20.36
N ASP A 46 -1.19 4.65 -20.62
CA ASP A 46 -1.82 3.65 -21.50
C ASP A 46 -2.54 4.26 -22.71
N ASP A 47 -2.38 5.57 -22.93
CA ASP A 47 -2.93 6.34 -24.06
C ASP A 47 -4.47 6.30 -24.09
N ASP A 48 -5.10 6.22 -22.91
CA ASP A 48 -6.56 6.19 -22.74
C ASP A 48 -7.18 7.60 -22.62
N GLY A 49 -6.34 8.63 -22.63
CA GLY A 49 -6.71 10.04 -22.47
C GLY A 49 -6.83 10.49 -21.01
N LEU A 50 -6.52 9.64 -20.03
CA LEU A 50 -6.51 9.95 -18.61
C LEU A 50 -5.07 10.06 -18.12
N ALA A 51 -4.82 11.07 -17.28
CA ALA A 51 -3.49 11.27 -16.73
C ALA A 51 -3.35 10.56 -15.38
N GLU A 52 -2.44 9.60 -15.27
CA GLU A 52 -2.04 8.98 -14.01
C GLU A 52 -0.86 9.69 -13.37
N ALA A 53 -0.77 9.63 -12.04
CA ALA A 53 0.46 9.99 -11.36
C ALA A 53 1.61 9.09 -11.84
N PHE A 54 2.67 9.68 -12.38
CA PHE A 54 3.94 9.02 -12.64
C PHE A 54 4.46 8.42 -11.32
N ARG A 55 4.97 7.19 -11.38
CA ARG A 55 5.45 6.49 -10.19
C ARG A 55 6.61 5.58 -10.54
N ARG A 56 7.57 5.49 -9.62
CA ARG A 56 8.64 4.49 -9.65
C ARG A 56 8.60 3.70 -8.36
N GLU A 57 8.55 2.38 -8.49
CA GLU A 57 8.32 1.48 -7.38
C GLU A 57 9.46 0.45 -7.33
N PHE A 58 9.80 0.01 -6.11
CA PHE A 58 10.66 -1.15 -5.93
C PHE A 58 10.00 -2.41 -6.52
N PRO A 59 10.78 -3.46 -6.84
CA PRO A 59 10.22 -4.75 -7.21
C PRO A 59 9.19 -5.24 -6.18
N PRO A 60 8.07 -5.85 -6.62
CA PRO A 60 7.02 -6.27 -5.72
C PRO A 60 7.51 -7.29 -4.69
N VAL A 61 7.05 -7.14 -3.46
CA VAL A 61 7.35 -8.08 -2.37
C VAL A 61 6.05 -8.69 -1.87
N ARG A 62 6.02 -10.02 -1.77
CA ARG A 62 4.89 -10.75 -1.17
C ARG A 62 5.09 -10.88 0.33
N VAL A 63 4.19 -10.28 1.10
CA VAL A 63 4.29 -10.16 2.55
C VAL A 63 3.14 -10.91 3.22
N PRO A 64 3.40 -11.82 4.16
CA PRO A 64 2.36 -12.46 4.95
C PRO A 64 1.49 -11.44 5.70
N CYS A 65 0.18 -11.51 5.47
CA CYS A 65 -0.80 -10.63 6.10
C CYS A 65 -2.05 -11.41 6.54
N GLN A 66 -2.84 -10.81 7.41
CA GLN A 66 -4.22 -11.23 7.67
C GLN A 66 -5.14 -10.12 7.15
N VAL A 67 -6.21 -10.51 6.45
CA VAL A 67 -7.25 -9.57 6.01
C VAL A 67 -8.23 -9.38 7.18
N GLU A 68 -8.46 -8.13 7.59
CA GLU A 68 -9.44 -7.83 8.63
C GLU A 68 -10.87 -7.81 8.03
N PRO A 69 -11.82 -8.62 8.54
CA PRO A 69 -13.14 -8.80 7.94
C PRO A 69 -14.03 -7.54 7.94
N ASP A 70 -13.92 -6.66 8.94
CA ASP A 70 -14.78 -5.48 9.07
C ASP A 70 -14.60 -4.46 7.91
N ALA A 71 -13.50 -4.55 7.16
CA ALA A 71 -13.28 -3.75 5.96
C ALA A 71 -14.17 -4.17 4.76
N PHE A 72 -14.68 -5.41 4.73
CA PHE A 72 -15.58 -5.88 3.67
C PHE A 72 -17.01 -5.32 3.80
N GLU A 73 -17.46 -4.93 5.00
CA GLU A 73 -18.84 -4.45 5.25
C GLU A 73 -19.08 -3.00 4.80
N SER A 74 -18.06 -2.28 4.32
CA SER A 74 -18.20 -0.92 3.77
C SER A 74 -18.63 -0.90 2.31
N LEU A 75 -19.23 -1.98 1.80
CA LEU A 75 -20.03 -2.00 0.57
C LEU A 75 -21.43 -1.40 0.78
N ARG A 76 -21.58 -0.39 1.64
CA ARG A 76 -22.86 0.31 1.81
C ARG A 76 -23.07 1.22 0.62
N MET A 77 -23.95 0.77 -0.28
CA MET A 77 -24.57 1.50 -1.38
C MET A 77 -24.73 2.99 -1.04
N THR A 78 -23.89 3.83 -1.63
CA THR A 78 -24.19 5.25 -1.72
C THR A 78 -25.36 5.43 -2.69
N PRO A 79 -26.40 6.22 -2.37
CA PRO A 79 -27.56 6.44 -3.25
C PRO A 79 -27.22 7.19 -4.56
N SER A 80 -25.95 7.51 -4.78
CA SER A 80 -25.45 8.38 -5.83
C SER A 80 -24.32 7.71 -6.63
N GLY A 81 -24.57 6.49 -7.11
CA GLY A 81 -23.99 5.90 -8.33
C GLY A 81 -22.53 6.18 -8.70
N ASN A 82 -21.62 6.36 -7.74
CA ASN A 82 -20.23 6.71 -8.02
C ASN A 82 -19.31 5.91 -7.08
N SER A 83 -18.64 4.92 -7.69
CA SER A 83 -17.65 3.93 -7.23
C SER A 83 -17.75 3.34 -5.82
N PRO A 84 -17.70 1.99 -5.67
CA PRO A 84 -17.41 1.38 -4.38
C PRO A 84 -16.01 1.82 -3.95
N ARG A 85 -15.92 2.65 -2.90
CA ARG A 85 -14.66 2.92 -2.19
C ARG A 85 -14.16 1.57 -1.67
N THR A 86 -13.23 0.98 -2.39
CA THR A 86 -12.67 -0.32 -2.03
C THR A 86 -11.56 -0.03 -1.03
N SER A 87 -11.80 -0.36 0.24
CA SER A 87 -10.79 -0.27 1.28
C SER A 87 -10.37 -1.66 1.73
N PHE A 88 -9.09 -1.83 2.04
CA PHE A 88 -8.57 -3.05 2.65
C PHE A 88 -7.85 -2.69 3.95
N GLU A 89 -8.14 -3.43 5.00
CA GLU A 89 -7.33 -3.40 6.22
C GLU A 89 -6.56 -4.71 6.34
N LEU A 90 -5.24 -4.60 6.34
CA LEU A 90 -4.34 -5.74 6.42
C LEU A 90 -3.51 -5.64 7.69
N VAL A 91 -3.41 -6.75 8.41
CA VAL A 91 -2.53 -6.90 9.57
C VAL A 91 -1.28 -7.65 9.16
N PHE A 92 -0.13 -7.04 9.38
CA PHE A 92 1.19 -7.64 9.19
C PHE A 92 1.83 -7.94 10.53
N HIS A 93 2.55 -9.06 10.62
CA HIS A 93 3.31 -9.38 11.82
C HIS A 93 4.76 -8.90 11.67
N PHE A 94 5.28 -8.17 12.67
CA PHE A 94 6.64 -7.59 12.61
C PHE A 94 7.74 -8.63 12.39
N ARG A 95 7.57 -9.85 12.90
CA ARG A 95 8.49 -10.97 12.62
C ARG A 95 8.68 -11.23 11.12
N ASP A 96 7.61 -11.15 10.34
CA ASP A 96 7.68 -11.44 8.91
C ASP A 96 8.19 -10.22 8.14
N LEU A 97 7.86 -9.01 8.60
CA LEU A 97 8.49 -7.78 8.10
C LEU A 97 10.01 -7.77 8.35
N GLU A 98 10.46 -8.13 9.56
CA GLU A 98 11.88 -8.26 9.92
C GLU A 98 12.59 -9.26 8.99
N ARG A 99 11.98 -10.42 8.73
CA ARG A 99 12.53 -11.46 7.84
C ARG A 99 12.67 -11.01 6.40
N LEU A 100 11.75 -10.16 5.93
CA LEU A 100 11.74 -9.63 4.57
C LEU A 100 12.56 -8.34 4.44
N GLY A 101 13.23 -7.87 5.49
CA GLY A 101 13.98 -6.62 5.48
C GLY A 101 13.08 -5.39 5.34
N LEU A 102 11.81 -5.49 5.73
CA LEU A 102 10.81 -4.42 5.69
C LEU A 102 10.69 -3.67 7.03
N VAL A 103 11.76 -3.69 7.83
CA VAL A 103 11.88 -2.93 9.08
C VAL A 103 13.21 -2.19 9.05
N ASP A 104 13.18 -0.91 9.37
CA ASP A 104 14.38 -0.10 9.49
C ASP A 104 15.25 -0.63 10.64
N ALA A 105 16.52 -0.92 10.35
CA ALA A 105 17.42 -1.52 11.34
C ALA A 105 17.82 -0.57 12.47
N ALA A 106 17.75 0.75 12.24
CA ALA A 106 18.14 1.76 13.22
C ALA A 106 16.95 2.17 14.11
N THR A 107 15.78 2.40 13.54
CA THR A 107 14.59 2.86 14.28
C THR A 107 13.66 1.74 14.71
N GLY A 108 13.68 0.61 14.01
CA GLY A 108 12.73 -0.48 14.21
C GLY A 108 11.33 -0.22 13.65
N ASP A 109 11.15 0.83 12.85
CA ASP A 109 9.88 1.15 12.20
C ASP A 109 9.67 0.32 10.92
N ALA A 110 8.41 0.05 10.61
CA ALA A 110 8.07 -0.64 9.36
C ALA A 110 8.40 0.26 8.15
N LEU A 111 8.89 -0.37 7.07
CA LEU A 111 9.16 0.30 5.80
C LEU A 111 7.95 0.32 4.86
N ILE A 112 6.80 -0.19 5.31
CA ILE A 112 5.51 -0.01 4.63
C ILE A 112 5.00 1.38 5.02
N ARG A 113 4.82 2.26 4.03
CA ARG A 113 4.56 3.69 4.23
C ARG A 113 3.37 4.17 3.39
N PRO A 114 2.78 5.33 3.75
CA PRO A 114 1.78 5.96 2.90
C PRO A 114 2.27 6.09 1.45
N SER A 115 1.36 5.89 0.50
CA SER A 115 1.62 5.78 -0.94
C SER A 115 2.24 4.48 -1.45
N ASP A 116 2.58 3.50 -0.60
CA ASP A 116 2.87 2.14 -1.10
C ASP A 116 1.59 1.52 -1.68
N ARG A 117 1.70 0.69 -2.72
CA ARG A 117 0.56 0.17 -3.47
C ARG A 117 0.34 -1.32 -3.21
N LEU A 118 -0.92 -1.73 -3.07
CA LEU A 118 -1.32 -3.14 -3.07
C LEU A 118 -1.57 -3.59 -4.50
N GLY A 119 -0.84 -4.61 -4.96
CA GLY A 119 -1.00 -5.20 -6.29
C GLY A 119 -1.99 -6.36 -6.32
N ALA A 120 -1.90 -7.27 -5.35
CA ALA A 120 -2.77 -8.44 -5.28
C ALA A 120 -2.71 -9.11 -3.89
N LEU A 121 -3.71 -9.93 -3.62
CA LEU A 121 -3.73 -10.91 -2.54
C LEU A 121 -3.61 -12.32 -3.14
N TYR A 122 -2.76 -13.12 -2.52
CA TYR A 122 -2.57 -14.53 -2.84
C TYR A 122 -2.83 -15.38 -1.59
N ASP A 123 -3.18 -16.64 -1.79
CA ASP A 123 -3.15 -17.61 -0.70
C ASP A 123 -1.70 -17.93 -0.29
N VAL A 124 -1.52 -18.70 0.77
CA VAL A 124 -0.17 -19.11 1.24
C VAL A 124 0.56 -20.04 0.28
N ALA A 125 -0.14 -20.68 -0.66
CA ALA A 125 0.46 -21.50 -1.72
C ALA A 125 0.93 -20.64 -2.91
N GLY A 126 0.57 -19.35 -2.94
CA GLY A 126 0.91 -18.41 -4.00
C GLY A 126 -0.11 -18.34 -5.13
N THR A 127 -1.29 -18.95 -4.96
CA THR A 127 -2.41 -18.83 -5.90
C THR A 127 -3.05 -17.45 -5.77
N LEU A 128 -3.32 -16.79 -6.90
CA LEU A 128 -4.00 -15.50 -6.92
C LEU A 128 -5.42 -15.63 -6.33
N VAL A 129 -5.72 -14.83 -5.31
CA VAL A 129 -7.05 -14.75 -4.70
C VAL A 129 -7.77 -13.50 -5.19
N GLN A 130 -7.10 -12.35 -5.20
CA GLN A 130 -7.67 -11.08 -5.64
C GLN A 130 -6.61 -10.21 -6.30
N ALA A 131 -6.81 -9.82 -7.55
CA ALA A 131 -5.99 -8.78 -8.19
C ALA A 131 -6.56 -7.38 -7.89
N VAL A 132 -5.67 -6.40 -7.74
CA VAL A 132 -6.03 -4.98 -7.64
C VAL A 132 -5.76 -4.32 -8.99
N ARG A 133 -6.82 -3.84 -9.65
CA ARG A 133 -6.68 -3.09 -10.91
C ARG A 133 -6.06 -1.73 -10.62
N THR A 134 -5.05 -1.37 -11.42
CA THR A 134 -4.39 -0.06 -11.37
C THR A 134 -4.33 0.45 -12.81
N PRO A 135 -4.97 1.59 -13.14
CA PRO A 135 -5.75 2.48 -12.26
C PRO A 135 -7.14 1.96 -11.81
N PRO A 136 -7.76 2.52 -10.74
CA PRO A 136 -7.25 3.58 -9.86
C PRO A 136 -6.22 3.09 -8.84
N GLY A 137 -6.12 1.78 -8.59
CA GLY A 137 -5.19 1.20 -7.62
C GLY A 137 -5.61 1.37 -6.16
N LEU A 138 -4.96 0.62 -5.26
CA LEU A 138 -5.14 0.74 -3.82
C LEU A 138 -3.80 1.08 -3.16
N TYR A 139 -3.79 2.13 -2.35
CA TYR A 139 -2.58 2.66 -1.74
C TYR A 139 -2.71 2.74 -0.23
N VAL A 140 -1.61 2.51 0.46
CA VAL A 140 -1.49 2.72 1.90
C VAL A 140 -1.83 4.18 2.19
N THR A 141 -2.84 4.39 3.03
CA THR A 141 -3.16 5.71 3.59
C THR A 141 -2.69 5.82 5.04
N GLU A 142 -2.68 4.69 5.77
CA GLU A 142 -2.24 4.64 7.15
C GLU A 142 -1.48 3.32 7.40
N ALA A 143 -0.36 3.40 8.13
CA ALA A 143 0.38 2.25 8.62
C ALA A 143 0.70 2.48 10.10
N ARG A 144 -0.04 1.80 11.00
CA ARG A 144 0.03 2.02 12.44
C ARG A 144 0.51 0.76 13.17
N PRO A 145 1.58 0.85 13.99
CA PRO A 145 1.97 -0.24 14.86
C PRO A 145 0.89 -0.51 15.90
N THR A 146 0.49 -1.77 16.06
CA THR A 146 -0.50 -2.23 17.03
C THR A 146 0.03 -3.42 17.83
N GLY A 147 -0.76 -3.89 18.81
CA GLY A 147 -0.41 -5.08 19.58
C GLY A 147 0.80 -4.89 20.50
N PHE A 148 0.82 -3.79 21.26
CA PHE A 148 1.88 -3.47 22.23
C PHE A 148 1.98 -4.47 23.41
N GLY A 149 1.05 -5.41 23.54
CA GLY A 149 1.07 -6.45 24.56
C GLY A 149 0.84 -5.87 25.96
N LEU A 150 -0.39 -5.49 26.26
CA LEU A 150 -0.80 -5.22 27.64
C LEU A 150 -0.44 -6.46 28.49
N GLN A 151 0.25 -6.25 29.62
CA GLN A 151 0.71 -7.28 30.59
C GLN A 151 2.02 -8.04 30.30
N ARG A 152 2.89 -7.61 29.37
CA ARG A 152 4.28 -8.15 29.30
C ARG A 152 5.28 -7.23 29.99
N ARG A 153 6.23 -7.83 30.72
CA ARG A 153 7.38 -7.17 31.40
C ARG A 153 8.22 -6.27 30.48
N ARG A 154 8.12 -6.47 29.15
CA ARG A 154 8.63 -5.57 28.10
C ARG A 154 7.60 -5.54 26.95
N PRO A 155 6.74 -4.51 26.85
CA PRO A 155 5.85 -4.35 25.70
C PRO A 155 6.70 -4.26 24.42
N ARG A 156 6.27 -4.97 23.37
CA ARG A 156 6.92 -4.95 22.05
C ARG A 156 5.83 -4.80 21.00
N ARG A 157 6.03 -3.91 20.02
CA ARG A 157 5.22 -3.84 18.79
C ARG A 157 5.30 -5.20 18.10
N ASN A 158 4.15 -5.85 17.89
CA ASN A 158 4.12 -7.18 17.25
C ASN A 158 3.35 -7.16 15.94
N LEU A 159 2.42 -6.22 15.78
CA LEU A 159 1.54 -6.12 14.62
C LEU A 159 1.65 -4.73 14.00
N LEU A 160 1.39 -4.65 12.72
CA LEU A 160 1.22 -3.42 11.96
C LEU A 160 -0.13 -3.52 11.26
N LEU A 161 -1.05 -2.62 11.58
CA LEU A 161 -2.29 -2.48 10.82
C LEU A 161 -2.05 -1.47 9.70
N VAL A 162 -2.39 -1.85 8.47
CA VAL A 162 -2.22 -1.02 7.28
C VAL A 162 -3.56 -0.91 6.58
N THR A 163 -3.98 0.33 6.33
CA THR A 163 -5.20 0.65 5.61
C THR A 163 -4.85 1.06 4.19
N PHE A 164 -5.48 0.41 3.23
CA PHE A 164 -5.40 0.72 1.81
C PHE A 164 -6.71 1.31 1.34
N ASN A 165 -6.65 2.39 0.57
CA ASN A 165 -7.80 3.01 -0.07
C ASN A 165 -7.51 3.30 -1.54
N ASP A 166 -8.57 3.44 -2.33
CA ASP A 166 -8.48 4.01 -3.66
C ASP A 166 -8.00 5.47 -3.56
N ARG A 167 -7.05 5.84 -4.42
CA ARG A 167 -6.66 7.24 -4.54
C ARG A 167 -7.53 7.87 -5.62
N PRO A 168 -8.27 8.97 -5.35
CA PRO A 168 -8.97 9.68 -6.41
C PRO A 168 -7.95 10.14 -7.44
N GLN A 169 -8.10 9.69 -8.68
CA GLN A 169 -7.32 10.21 -9.80
C GLN A 169 -7.69 11.67 -10.00
N ALA A 170 -6.69 12.53 -10.22
CA ALA A 170 -6.96 13.88 -10.68
C ALA A 170 -7.58 13.76 -12.08
N ARG A 171 -8.88 14.06 -12.20
CA ARG A 171 -9.50 14.25 -13.51
C ARG A 171 -8.83 15.45 -14.16
N GLY A 172 -8.18 15.22 -15.30
CA GLY A 172 -7.66 16.30 -16.13
C GLY A 172 -8.76 17.31 -16.45
N LEU A 173 -8.40 18.60 -16.33
CA LEU A 173 -9.20 19.75 -16.74
C LEU A 173 -9.53 19.62 -18.24
N THR A 174 -10.83 19.62 -18.57
CA THR A 174 -11.30 20.06 -19.89
C THR A 174 -10.86 21.48 -20.18
#